data_AF-A0A285AV71-F1
#
_entry.id   AF-A0A285AV71-F1
#
_cell.length_a   1.000
_cell.length_b   1.000
_cell.length_c   1.000
_cell.angle_alpha   90.00
_cell.angle_beta   90.00
_cell.angle_gamma   90.00
#
_symmetry.space_group_name_H-M   'P 1'
#
loop_
_entity.id
_entity.type
_entity.pdbx_description
1 polymer ?
#
loop_
_entity_poly.entity_id
_entity_poly.type
_entity_poly.pdbx_seq_one_letter_code
_entity_poly.pdbx_strand_id
1 'polypeptide(L)'
;MYFWNDVHSTWLEAGYQRVDYDQGGDNHGWKLTLSQNIAIGMGPEFRPMLRFYVTGGQVDNKRTAKVNGTKDEQLDSLNVGGMFEAWF
;
A
#
# COMPACT_ATOMS: atom_id res chain seq x y z
N MET A 1 2.59 12.09 7.47
CA MET A 1 3.28 12.71 6.32
C MET A 1 4.22 13.77 6.87
N TYR A 2 5.44 13.86 6.35
CA TYR A 2 6.41 14.88 6.74
C TYR A 2 6.71 15.78 5.54
N PHE A 3 6.53 17.09 5.70
CA PHE A 3 6.71 18.07 4.63
C PHE A 3 8.07 18.77 4.83
N TRP A 4 8.93 18.69 3.82
CA TRP A 4 10.21 19.39 3.80
C TRP A 4 10.04 20.84 3.40
N ASN A 5 9.10 21.09 2.49
CA ASN A 5 8.66 22.41 2.02
C ASN A 5 7.32 22.24 1.29
N ASP A 6 6.86 23.31 0.63
CA ASP A 6 5.57 23.34 -0.08
C ASP A 6 5.49 22.45 -1.32
N VAL A 7 6.60 21.82 -1.73
CA VAL A 7 6.70 20.96 -2.91
C VAL A 7 7.10 19.53 -2.54
N HIS A 8 7.99 19.34 -1.57
CA HIS A 8 8.61 18.06 -1.25
C HIS A 8 8.11 17.49 0.08
N SER A 9 7.75 16.20 0.09
CA SER A 9 7.33 15.50 1.31
C SER A 9 7.70 14.02 1.33
N THR A 10 7.90 13.47 2.52
CA THR A 10 8.12 12.04 2.76
C THR A 10 6.91 11.45 3.48
N TRP A 11 6.32 10.40 2.92
CA TRP A 11 5.12 9.77 3.47
C TRP A 11 5.42 8.33 3.88
N LEU A 12 4.93 7.96 5.06
CA LEU A 12 4.89 6.60 5.56
C LEU A 12 3.42 6.18 5.64
N GLU A 13 3.08 5.11 4.94
CA GLU A 13 1.75 4.49 4.94
C GLU A 13 1.88 3.07 5.48
N ALA A 14 1.08 2.75 6.50
CA ALA A 14 0.97 1.41 7.04
C ALA A 14 -0.49 0.97 6.95
N GLY A 15 -0.72 -0.25 6.49
CA GLY A 15 -2.03 -0.89 6.44
C GLY A 15 -1.95 -2.27 7.05
N TYR A 16 -2.95 -2.64 7.84
CA TYR A 16 -3.18 -4.00 8.29
C TYR A 16 -4.64 -4.33 7.98
N GLN A 17 -4.86 -5.52 7.43
CA GLN A 17 -6.20 -6.00 7.14
C GLN A 17 -6.33 -7.42 7.66
N ARG A 18 -7.49 -7.73 8.23
CA ARG A 18 -7.89 -9.07 8.64
C ARG A 18 -9.33 -9.33 8.20
N VAL A 19 -9.58 -10.52 7.69
CA VAL A 19 -10.89 -10.99 7.27
C VAL A 19 -11.10 -12.37 7.87
N ASP A 20 -12.02 -12.44 8.83
CA ASP A 20 -12.48 -13.69 9.43
C ASP A 20 -13.74 -14.14 8.70
N TYR A 21 -13.76 -15.38 8.23
CA TYR A 21 -14.89 -15.93 7.47
C TYR A 21 -15.74 -16.83 8.37
N ASP A 22 -17.06 -16.60 8.38
CA ASP A 22 -18.03 -17.38 9.17
C ASP A 22 -17.98 -18.90 8.91
N GLN A 23 -17.51 -19.31 7.73
CA GLN A 23 -17.37 -20.71 7.32
C GLN A 23 -15.97 -21.29 7.62
N GLY A 24 -15.17 -20.61 8.44
CA GLY A 24 -13.78 -20.95 8.78
C GLY A 24 -12.76 -20.34 7.82
N GLY A 25 -11.59 -19.97 8.36
CA GLY A 25 -10.48 -19.34 7.62
C GLY A 25 -10.29 -17.89 8.02
N ASP A 26 -9.04 -17.52 8.27
CA ASP A 26 -8.64 -16.18 8.68
C ASP A 26 -7.55 -15.69 7.74
N ASN A 27 -7.86 -14.65 6.97
CA ASN A 27 -6.88 -14.01 6.10
C ASN A 27 -6.41 -12.73 6.78
N HIS A 28 -5.10 -12.54 6.85
CA HIS A 28 -4.56 -11.29 7.33
C HIS A 28 -3.36 -10.87 6.50
N GLY A 29 -3.08 -9.59 6.48
CA GLY A 29 -1.92 -9.07 5.77
C GLY A 29 -1.60 -7.66 6.23
N TRP A 30 -0.34 -7.32 6.05
CA TRP A 30 0.17 -5.98 6.33
C TRP A 30 0.90 -5.43 5.10
N LYS A 31 0.86 -4.11 4.97
CA LYS A 31 1.55 -3.36 3.93
C LYS A 31 2.19 -2.14 4.57
N LEU A 32 3.45 -1.90 4.24
CA LEU A 32 4.18 -0.71 4.62
C LEU A 32 4.78 -0.07 3.37
N THR A 33 4.50 1.21 3.16
CA THR A 33 5.01 1.98 2.03
C THR A 33 5.72 3.22 2.55
N LEU A 34 6.97 3.40 2.13
CA LEU A 34 7.73 4.63 2.30
C LEU A 34 7.85 5.31 0.95
N SER A 35 7.58 6.62 0.88
CA SER A 35 7.62 7.35 -0.38
C SER A 35 8.15 8.77 -0.25
N GLN A 36 8.86 9.20 -1.31
CA GLN A 36 9.23 10.59 -1.54
C GLN A 36 8.29 11.18 -2.60
N ASN A 37 7.71 12.33 -2.30
CA ASN A 37 6.65 12.96 -3.07
C ASN A 37 7.03 14.38 -3.49
N ILE A 38 6.61 14.75 -4.69
CA ILE A 38 6.75 16.08 -5.29
C ILE A 38 5.35 16.50 -5.75
N ALA A 39 4.78 17.55 -5.17
CA ALA A 39 3.44 18.04 -5.50
C ALA A 39 3.44 19.56 -5.66
N ILE A 40 2.44 20.09 -6.37
CA ILE A 40 2.21 21.53 -6.42
C ILE A 40 1.25 21.88 -5.27
N GLY A 41 1.81 22.43 -4.18
CA GLY A 41 1.07 22.75 -2.96
C GLY A 41 1.29 21.72 -1.84
N MET A 42 0.94 22.13 -0.62
CA MET A 42 1.28 21.40 0.60
C MET A 42 0.05 20.74 1.23
N GLY A 43 0.00 19.41 1.23
CA GLY A 43 -0.99 18.64 1.96
C GLY A 43 -1.34 17.31 1.29
N PRO A 44 -2.17 16.47 1.93
CA PRO A 44 -2.55 15.15 1.42
C PRO A 44 -3.38 15.21 0.12
N GLU A 45 -4.19 16.25 -0.04
CA GLU A 45 -5.16 16.42 -1.14
C GLU A 45 -4.60 17.15 -2.36
N PHE A 46 -3.35 17.64 -2.30
CA PHE A 46 -2.79 18.43 -3.39
C PHE A 46 -2.31 17.53 -4.52
N ARG A 47 -2.78 17.81 -5.73
CA ARG A 47 -2.36 17.20 -6.98
C ARG A 47 -2.21 18.26 -8.07
N PRO A 48 -1.38 18.04 -9.10
CA PRO A 48 -0.66 16.80 -9.45
C PRO A 48 0.47 16.43 -8.48
N MET A 49 0.78 15.13 -8.39
CA MET A 49 1.88 14.60 -7.57
C MET A 49 2.66 13.52 -8.32
N LEU A 50 3.99 13.60 -8.22
CA LEU A 50 4.92 12.55 -8.59
C LEU A 50 5.46 11.89 -7.32
N ARG A 51 5.42 10.56 -7.25
CA ARG A 51 5.82 9.76 -6.10
C ARG A 51 6.85 8.71 -6.50
N PHE A 52 7.93 8.60 -5.75
CA PHE A 52 8.83 7.45 -5.76
C PHE A 52 8.65 6.66 -4.47
N TYR A 53 8.47 5.36 -4.55
CA TYR A 53 8.09 4.56 -3.39
C TYR A 53 8.79 3.20 -3.34
N VAL A 54 8.92 2.71 -2.12
CA VAL A 54 9.21 1.31 -1.80
C VAL A 54 8.07 0.79 -0.93
N THR A 55 7.55 -0.38 -1.28
CA THR A 55 6.46 -1.04 -0.56
C THR A 55 6.87 -2.47 -0.22
N GLY A 56 6.83 -2.79 1.06
CA GLY A 56 6.92 -4.15 1.57
C GLY A 56 5.56 -4.58 2.12
N GLY A 57 5.25 -5.86 1.99
CA GLY A 57 4.05 -6.39 2.62
C GLY A 57 4.04 -7.91 2.57
N GLN A 58 3.21 -8.47 3.44
CA GLN A 58 2.95 -9.89 3.53
C GLN A 58 1.46 -10.10 3.64
N VAL A 59 0.96 -11.15 3.00
CA VAL A 59 -0.40 -11.63 3.19
C VAL A 59 -0.37 -13.13 3.49
N ASP A 60 -1.02 -13.51 4.58
CA ASP A 60 -1.29 -14.88 4.96
C ASP A 60 -2.76 -15.17 4.66
N ASN A 61 -3.00 -15.91 3.58
CA ASN A 61 -4.35 -16.32 3.20
C ASN A 61 -4.58 -17.78 3.59
N LYS A 62 -5.47 -18.01 4.56
CA LYS A 62 -5.98 -19.35 4.94
C LYS A 62 -7.27 -19.72 4.21
N ARG A 63 -7.81 -18.80 3.40
CA ARG A 63 -8.97 -19.03 2.55
C ARG A 63 -8.97 -18.11 1.33
N THR A 64 -8.69 -18.65 0.15
CA THR A 64 -8.75 -17.90 -1.11
C THR A 64 -10.12 -18.08 -1.77
N ALA A 65 -10.98 -17.06 -1.71
CA ALA A 65 -12.29 -17.07 -2.34
C ALA A 65 -12.18 -16.79 -3.85
N LYS A 66 -11.54 -17.70 -4.62
CA LYS A 66 -11.79 -17.99 -6.05
C LYS A 66 -10.67 -18.88 -6.61
N VAL A 67 -11.11 -19.85 -7.42
CA VAL A 67 -10.35 -20.86 -8.20
C VAL A 67 -9.94 -22.12 -7.42
N ASN A 68 -10.55 -23.25 -7.80
CA ASN A 68 -10.17 -24.60 -7.38
C ASN A 68 -8.65 -24.78 -7.48
N GLY A 69 -7.99 -25.10 -6.35
CA GLY A 69 -6.63 -25.63 -6.32
C GLY A 69 -5.51 -24.64 -5.99
N THR A 70 -5.78 -23.39 -5.63
CA THR A 70 -4.75 -22.49 -5.09
C THR A 70 -4.49 -22.83 -3.62
N LYS A 71 -3.24 -23.15 -3.27
CA LYS A 71 -2.85 -23.49 -1.89
C LYS A 71 -2.92 -22.25 -0.99
N ASP A 72 -3.13 -22.50 0.30
CA ASP A 72 -2.90 -21.50 1.33
C ASP A 72 -1.41 -21.13 1.29
N GLU A 73 -1.10 -19.91 0.90
CA GLU A 73 0.26 -19.43 0.70
C GLU A 73 0.46 -18.10 1.41
N GLN A 74 1.56 -18.02 2.15
CA GLN A 74 2.15 -16.77 2.60
C GLN A 74 2.82 -16.13 1.38
N LEU A 75 2.39 -14.91 1.05
CA LEU A 75 2.94 -14.15 -0.06
C LEU A 75 3.65 -12.91 0.48
N ASP A 76 4.97 -12.90 0.37
CA ASP A 76 5.81 -11.74 0.67
C ASP A 76 6.11 -10.98 -0.63
N SER A 77 6.01 -9.65 -0.60
CA SER A 77 6.28 -8.82 -1.77
C SER A 77 7.09 -7.58 -1.40
N LEU A 78 8.12 -7.31 -2.20
CA LEU A 78 8.88 -6.06 -2.17
C LEU A 78 8.79 -5.40 -3.55
N ASN A 79 8.27 -4.17 -3.58
CA ASN A 79 8.06 -3.41 -4.80
C ASN A 79 8.75 -2.05 -4.70
N VAL A 80 9.33 -1.59 -5.79
CA VAL A 80 9.90 -0.25 -5.95
C VAL A 80 9.38 0.36 -7.24
N GLY A 81 9.03 1.65 -7.24
CA GLY A 81 8.45 2.27 -8.43
C GLY A 81 8.27 3.77 -8.35
N GLY A 82 7.82 4.32 -9.47
CA GLY A 82 7.38 5.70 -9.64
C GLY A 82 5.91 5.75 -10.06
N MET A 83 5.15 6.71 -9.54
CA MET A 83 3.73 6.92 -9.84
C MET A 83 3.45 8.41 -10.00
N PHE A 84 2.59 8.74 -10.97
CA PHE A 84 2.03 10.08 -11.15
C PHE A 84 0.52 10.03 -10.92
N GLU A 85 -0.02 10.99 -10.15
CA GLU A 85 -1.44 11.10 -9.84
C GLU A 85 -1.92 12.55 -10.01
N ALA A 86 -3.08 12.76 -10.62
CA ALA A 86 -3.65 14.08 -10.90
C ALA A 86 -5.19 14.08 -10.91
N TRP A 87 -5.79 15.16 -10.42
CA TRP A 87 -7.22 15.53 -10.57
C TRP A 87 -7.35 17.05 -10.66
N PHE A 88 -8.47 17.55 -11.20
CA PHE A 88 -8.72 18.97 -11.48
C PHE A 88 -10.16 19.38 -11.17
#